data_AF-A0A7C1IRF7-F1
#
_entry.id   AF-A0A7C1IRF7-F1
#
_cell.length_a   1.000
_cell.length_b   1.000
_cell.length_c   1.000
_cell.angle_alpha   90.00
_cell.angle_beta   90.00
_cell.angle_gamma   90.00
#
_symmetry.space_group_name_H-M   'P 1'
#
loop_
_entity.id
_entity.type
_entity.pdbx_description
1 polymer ?
#
loop_
_entity_poly.entity_id
_entity_poly.type
_entity_poly.pdbx_seq_one_letter_code
_entity_poly.pdbx_strand_id
1 'polypeptide(L)'
;MSRRSVTTSGIMAVMFALFAMLLMVLSLTFVQAAPAEQAQFGTNWTGFFFNNTTVSGDPVYSQIFPSGVNINWGTSSPAPGVVNEDGWSARFDSVQLFNQGTYEFVVASDDGVRVFIDNVLVWDRFVPRVLTTDRFQQTLTAGTHAIRVEFVEFADQAALQFQWFQVSGIPGPGTPTFPGGVVPPGTTAVPAGCTTTCATVTGVRGLALRTGPYLGASFITTLTDGSTYTVLARNRDEGIYNWYKLQVGERVGWASGRYLTLNVDINLVPTQGSIFDEIDGASEYGVFAYPRAVMNIRRRPSIRTARVGSMPWGAPAQVIGRTIQAGIPRWYQVRYEGIVGWIDARWVTVRGEINAVPIR
;
A
#
# COMPACT_ATOMS: atom_id res chain seq x y z
N MET A 1 5.45 14.71 -98.93
CA MET A 1 4.13 14.96 -99.53
C MET A 1 3.05 14.81 -98.46
N SER A 2 2.23 15.85 -98.34
CA SER A 2 0.87 15.94 -97.78
C SER A 2 0.51 15.34 -96.40
N ARG A 3 0.06 16.26 -95.53
CA ARG A 3 -0.65 16.10 -94.26
C ARG A 3 -2.14 15.76 -94.43
N ARG A 4 -2.77 15.42 -93.28
CA ARG A 4 -4.21 15.43 -92.88
C ARG A 4 -4.80 14.02 -92.71
N SER A 5 -5.62 13.70 -91.70
CA SER A 5 -6.10 14.41 -90.51
C SER A 5 -7.01 13.47 -89.69
N VAL A 6 -7.01 13.59 -88.35
CA VAL A 6 -8.21 13.77 -87.48
C VAL A 6 -9.16 12.55 -87.30
N THR A 7 -9.73 12.19 -86.13
CA THR A 7 -9.61 12.56 -84.70
C THR A 7 -10.46 11.58 -83.85
N THR A 8 -10.24 11.61 -82.53
CA THR A 8 -11.24 11.57 -81.42
C THR A 8 -12.06 10.31 -81.14
N SER A 9 -11.77 9.68 -80.00
CA SER A 9 -12.81 9.28 -79.04
C SER A 9 -12.25 9.11 -77.63
N GLY A 10 -12.94 9.67 -76.62
CA GLY A 10 -12.84 9.33 -75.19
C GLY A 10 -11.55 9.77 -74.48
N ILE A 11 -11.43 11.00 -73.96
CA ILE A 11 -12.00 11.45 -72.68
C ILE A 11 -11.62 10.52 -71.51
N MET A 12 -10.61 11.01 -70.77
CA MET A 12 -10.43 10.98 -69.32
C MET A 12 -9.90 9.71 -68.63
N ALA A 13 -8.69 9.91 -68.09
CA ALA A 13 -8.31 9.57 -66.72
C ALA A 13 -7.91 8.13 -66.40
N VAL A 14 -6.69 7.74 -66.79
CA VAL A 14 -5.88 6.81 -65.95
C VAL A 14 -4.39 7.12 -66.13
N MET A 15 -3.95 8.29 -65.66
CA MET A 15 -2.51 8.60 -65.57
C MET A 15 -2.23 9.35 -64.26
N PHE A 16 -2.59 8.70 -63.15
CA PHE A 16 -2.06 8.96 -61.80
C PHE A 16 -2.13 7.65 -61.00
N ALA A 17 -1.51 6.60 -61.54
CA ALA A 17 -1.30 5.34 -60.84
C ALA A 17 -0.17 5.50 -59.81
N LEU A 18 -0.47 6.13 -58.67
CA LEU A 18 0.21 5.98 -57.36
C LEU A 18 -0.38 6.88 -56.25
N PHE A 19 -1.61 7.36 -56.40
CA PHE A 19 -2.31 8.09 -55.34
C PHE A 19 -3.79 7.67 -55.34
N ALA A 20 -4.29 7.25 -54.18
CA ALA A 20 -5.68 6.82 -53.90
C ALA A 20 -6.07 5.36 -54.21
N MET A 21 -5.60 4.41 -53.37
CA MET A 21 -6.45 3.40 -52.73
C MET A 21 -5.56 2.43 -51.94
N LEU A 22 -5.38 2.70 -50.64
CA LEU A 22 -5.49 1.74 -49.52
C LEU A 22 -4.94 2.40 -48.25
N LEU A 23 -5.40 3.64 -47.96
CA LEU A 23 -5.42 4.15 -46.59
C LEU A 23 -6.74 3.65 -45.97
N MET A 24 -6.88 2.33 -45.87
CA MET A 24 -7.79 1.73 -44.91
C MET A 24 -7.10 1.99 -43.58
N VAL A 25 -7.43 3.12 -42.97
CA VAL A 25 -6.99 3.48 -41.64
C VAL A 25 -7.41 2.33 -40.75
N LEU A 26 -6.44 1.49 -40.41
CA LEU A 26 -6.57 0.46 -39.40
C LEU A 26 -6.77 1.24 -38.09
N SER A 27 -8.03 1.57 -37.78
CA SER A 27 -8.40 2.03 -36.45
C SER A 27 -8.21 0.84 -35.53
N LEU A 28 -6.96 0.63 -35.09
CA LEU A 28 -6.68 -0.09 -33.86
C LEU A 28 -7.44 0.67 -32.78
N THR A 29 -8.61 0.13 -32.41
CA THR A 29 -9.20 0.41 -31.12
C THR A 29 -8.18 -0.06 -30.10
N PHE A 30 -7.40 0.88 -29.58
CA PHE A 30 -6.71 0.66 -28.33
C PHE A 30 -7.82 0.42 -27.30
N VAL A 31 -8.06 -0.84 -26.95
CA VAL A 31 -8.75 -1.18 -25.71
C VAL A 31 -7.83 -0.66 -24.62
N GLN A 32 -8.10 0.56 -24.17
CA GLN A 32 -7.39 1.14 -23.05
C GLN A 32 -7.76 0.29 -21.84
N ALA A 33 -6.81 -0.48 -21.32
CA ALA A 33 -6.99 -1.19 -20.06
C ALA A 33 -7.42 -0.16 -19.01
N ALA A 34 -8.52 -0.43 -18.32
CA ALA A 34 -8.96 0.40 -17.21
C ALA A 34 -7.78 0.56 -16.23
N PRO A 35 -7.55 1.76 -15.67
CA PRO A 35 -6.52 1.95 -14.67
C PRO A 35 -6.79 0.97 -13.52
N ALA A 36 -5.76 0.21 -13.11
CA ALA A 36 -5.85 -0.63 -11.93
C ALA A 36 -6.09 0.30 -10.72
N GLU A 37 -7.31 0.31 -10.19
CA GLU A 37 -7.61 1.05 -8.98
C GLU A 37 -6.79 0.50 -7.81
N GLN A 38 -6.18 1.42 -7.05
CA GLN A 38 -5.39 1.06 -5.87
C GLN A 38 -6.32 0.53 -4.78
N ALA A 39 -5.96 -0.62 -4.20
CA ALA A 39 -6.66 -1.15 -3.04
C ALA A 39 -6.69 -0.13 -1.88
N GLN A 40 -7.88 0.10 -1.36
CA GLN A 40 -8.19 0.94 -0.21
C GLN A 40 -8.47 0.07 1.01
N PHE A 41 -7.98 0.49 2.18
CA PHE A 41 -8.18 -0.21 3.45
C PHE A 41 -9.14 0.55 4.39
N GLY A 42 -9.63 1.69 3.92
CA GLY A 42 -10.36 2.65 4.74
C GLY A 42 -9.50 3.38 5.74
N THR A 43 -10.16 4.24 6.50
CA THR A 43 -9.54 5.04 7.56
C THR A 43 -10.44 5.09 8.78
N ASN A 44 -9.87 5.32 9.97
CA ASN A 44 -10.64 5.51 11.20
C ASN A 44 -11.58 4.34 11.54
N TRP A 45 -11.03 3.14 11.60
CA TRP A 45 -11.75 1.99 12.13
C TRP A 45 -11.67 1.97 13.65
N THR A 46 -12.75 1.60 14.31
CA THR A 46 -12.75 1.30 15.75
C THR A 46 -13.04 -0.17 15.94
N GLY A 47 -12.08 -0.91 16.50
CA GLY A 47 -12.24 -2.31 16.90
C GLY A 47 -12.76 -2.40 18.32
N PHE A 48 -13.76 -3.24 18.53
CA PHE A 48 -14.35 -3.61 19.81
C PHE A 48 -14.17 -5.11 19.99
N PHE A 49 -13.61 -5.56 21.11
CA PHE A 49 -13.22 -6.95 21.35
C PHE A 49 -14.05 -7.58 22.47
N PHE A 50 -14.41 -8.84 22.32
CA PHE A 50 -15.34 -9.57 23.20
C PHE A 50 -14.76 -10.93 23.59
N ASN A 51 -14.87 -11.31 24.87
CA ASN A 51 -14.45 -12.63 25.37
C ASN A 51 -15.52 -13.71 25.14
N ASN A 52 -16.03 -13.78 23.91
CA ASN A 52 -16.92 -14.81 23.41
C ASN A 52 -16.86 -14.85 21.87
N THR A 53 -17.34 -15.93 21.27
CA THR A 53 -17.33 -16.16 19.82
C THR A 53 -18.57 -15.62 19.09
N THR A 54 -19.39 -14.79 19.74
CA THR A 54 -20.72 -14.39 19.23
C THR A 54 -20.88 -12.88 19.03
N VAL A 55 -19.83 -12.08 19.25
CA VAL A 55 -19.86 -10.60 19.18
C VAL A 55 -21.00 -10.03 20.04
N SER A 56 -21.14 -10.54 21.27
CA SER A 56 -22.25 -10.18 22.17
C SER A 56 -21.76 -9.62 23.50
N GLY A 57 -22.65 -8.85 24.14
CA GLY A 57 -22.36 -8.16 25.40
C GLY A 57 -21.56 -6.86 25.21
N ASP A 58 -20.99 -6.37 26.31
CA ASP A 58 -20.11 -5.19 26.30
C ASP A 58 -18.68 -5.60 25.88
N PRO A 59 -18.00 -4.80 25.05
CA PRO A 59 -16.62 -5.09 24.68
C PRO A 59 -15.70 -4.93 25.89
N VAL A 60 -14.79 -5.89 26.05
CA VAL A 60 -13.78 -5.87 27.14
C VAL A 60 -12.58 -4.99 26.79
N TYR A 61 -12.38 -4.69 25.51
CA TYR A 61 -11.31 -3.83 25.00
C TYR A 61 -11.73 -3.13 23.71
N SER A 62 -11.16 -1.94 23.45
CA SER A 62 -11.35 -1.24 22.19
C SER A 62 -10.07 -0.55 21.71
N GLN A 63 -9.91 -0.43 20.39
CA GLN A 63 -8.72 0.14 19.76
C GLN A 63 -9.05 0.83 18.44
N ILE A 64 -8.37 1.94 18.15
CA ILE A 64 -8.51 2.66 16.88
C ILE A 64 -7.45 2.15 15.87
N PHE A 65 -7.88 1.94 14.63
CA PHE A 65 -7.05 1.58 13.47
C PHE A 65 -7.19 2.66 12.38
N PRO A 66 -6.33 3.70 12.39
CA PRO A 66 -6.50 4.87 11.53
C PRO A 66 -6.33 4.61 10.03
N SER A 67 -5.66 3.50 9.67
CA SER A 67 -5.25 3.21 8.28
C SER A 67 -5.77 1.87 7.76
N GLY A 68 -6.84 1.37 8.37
CA GLY A 68 -7.48 0.13 7.95
C GLY A 68 -7.27 -1.04 8.88
N VAL A 69 -8.04 -2.10 8.62
CA VAL A 69 -7.94 -3.37 9.33
C VAL A 69 -6.98 -4.27 8.56
N ASN A 70 -5.75 -4.40 9.06
CA ASN A 70 -4.71 -5.28 8.54
C ASN A 70 -3.80 -5.72 9.69
N ILE A 71 -4.30 -6.65 10.48
CA ILE A 71 -3.72 -7.08 11.75
C ILE A 71 -3.52 -8.58 11.70
N ASN A 72 -2.46 -9.04 12.34
CA ASN A 72 -2.30 -10.44 12.68
C ASN A 72 -1.82 -10.51 14.11
N TRP A 73 -2.60 -11.23 14.90
CA TRP A 73 -2.34 -11.47 16.31
C TRP A 73 -1.55 -12.76 16.52
N GLY A 74 -1.43 -13.61 15.50
CA GLY A 74 -0.82 -14.93 15.60
C GLY A 74 -1.58 -15.72 16.65
N THR A 75 -0.87 -16.39 17.55
CA THR A 75 -1.47 -17.11 18.68
C THR A 75 -1.66 -16.25 19.93
N SER A 76 -1.66 -14.92 19.79
CA SER A 76 -1.74 -13.99 20.91
C SER A 76 -3.09 -13.28 20.99
N SER A 77 -3.42 -12.82 22.19
CA SER A 77 -4.58 -11.97 22.42
C SER A 77 -4.36 -10.53 21.89
N PRO A 78 -5.40 -9.87 21.34
CA PRO A 78 -5.39 -8.44 21.03
C PRO A 78 -5.05 -7.52 22.21
N ALA A 79 -5.33 -7.97 23.44
CA ALA A 79 -4.97 -7.31 24.68
C ALA A 79 -4.76 -8.36 25.79
N PRO A 80 -3.55 -8.91 25.94
CA PRO A 80 -3.27 -9.99 26.90
C PRO A 80 -3.69 -9.63 28.32
N GLY A 81 -4.39 -10.55 28.99
CA GLY A 81 -4.95 -10.34 30.33
C GLY A 81 -6.28 -9.58 30.37
N VAL A 82 -6.77 -9.10 29.22
CA VAL A 82 -8.07 -8.43 29.07
C VAL A 82 -8.95 -9.19 28.08
N VAL A 83 -8.42 -9.46 26.88
CA VAL A 83 -9.03 -10.31 25.87
C VAL A 83 -8.45 -11.73 25.99
N ASN A 84 -9.27 -12.77 25.85
CA ASN A 84 -8.83 -14.17 25.87
C ASN A 84 -7.82 -14.45 24.74
N GLU A 85 -7.01 -15.49 24.91
CA GLU A 85 -6.09 -15.96 23.85
C GLU A 85 -6.87 -16.60 22.69
N ASP A 86 -7.80 -17.50 23.02
CA ASP A 86 -8.71 -18.16 22.09
C ASP A 86 -10.18 -17.84 22.41
N GLY A 87 -11.10 -18.16 21.50
CA GLY A 87 -12.53 -18.07 21.74
C GLY A 87 -13.06 -16.65 21.95
N TRP A 88 -12.47 -15.69 21.25
CA TRP A 88 -12.84 -14.27 21.30
C TRP A 88 -13.38 -13.80 19.94
N SER A 89 -13.99 -12.62 19.93
CA SER A 89 -14.46 -12.00 18.69
C SER A 89 -14.24 -10.51 18.70
N ALA A 90 -14.31 -9.89 17.53
CA ALA A 90 -14.18 -8.46 17.37
C ALA A 90 -15.15 -7.89 16.35
N ARG A 91 -15.52 -6.62 16.56
CA ARG A 91 -16.30 -5.80 15.64
C ARG A 91 -15.51 -4.55 15.29
N PHE A 92 -15.26 -4.34 14.01
CA PHE A 92 -14.59 -3.16 13.48
C PHE A 92 -15.62 -2.30 12.76
N ASP A 93 -15.89 -1.11 13.27
CA ASP A 93 -16.82 -0.16 12.67
C ASP A 93 -16.07 1.01 12.04
N SER A 94 -16.48 1.44 10.86
CA SER A 94 -15.99 2.67 10.23
C SER A 94 -16.99 3.25 9.21
N VAL A 95 -16.85 4.53 8.89
CA VAL A 95 -17.62 5.20 7.82
C VAL A 95 -16.66 5.60 6.71
N GLN A 96 -16.95 5.18 5.48
CA GLN A 96 -16.10 5.41 4.32
C GLN A 96 -16.85 6.12 3.22
N LEU A 97 -16.17 6.98 2.47
CA LEU A 97 -16.72 7.66 1.31
C LEU A 97 -16.48 6.81 0.06
N PHE A 98 -17.54 6.50 -0.67
CA PHE A 98 -17.47 5.77 -1.93
C PHE A 98 -18.00 6.62 -3.09
N ASN A 99 -17.48 6.33 -4.29
CA ASN A 99 -18.09 6.77 -5.53
C ASN A 99 -19.20 5.78 -5.91
N GLN A 100 -20.10 6.21 -6.80
CA GLN A 100 -21.07 5.27 -7.35
C GLN A 100 -20.35 4.23 -8.21
N GLY A 101 -20.50 2.96 -7.86
CA GLY A 101 -19.90 1.88 -8.63
C GLY A 101 -19.96 0.52 -7.96
N THR A 102 -19.44 -0.47 -8.67
CA THR A 102 -19.21 -1.81 -8.14
C THR A 102 -17.79 -1.88 -7.59
N TYR A 103 -17.66 -2.35 -6.36
CA TYR A 103 -16.39 -2.55 -5.68
C TYR A 103 -16.14 -4.04 -5.48
N GLU A 104 -14.91 -4.50 -5.68
CA GLU A 104 -14.45 -5.79 -5.20
C GLU A 104 -13.82 -5.60 -3.82
N PHE A 105 -14.42 -6.23 -2.82
CA PHE A 105 -13.91 -6.34 -1.47
C PHE A 105 -13.07 -7.60 -1.35
N VAL A 106 -11.95 -7.50 -0.64
CA VAL A 106 -11.04 -8.60 -0.34
C VAL A 106 -10.89 -8.67 1.18
N VAL A 107 -11.23 -9.82 1.75
CA VAL A 107 -11.12 -10.07 3.19
C VAL A 107 -10.30 -11.33 3.43
N ALA A 108 -9.20 -11.21 4.17
CA ALA A 108 -8.43 -12.35 4.64
C ALA A 108 -8.67 -12.51 6.13
N SER A 109 -9.12 -13.69 6.55
CA SER A 109 -9.41 -13.98 7.95
C SER A 109 -8.98 -15.39 8.35
N ASP A 110 -8.49 -15.49 9.57
CA ASP A 110 -8.28 -16.70 10.37
C ASP A 110 -8.77 -16.34 11.78
N ASP A 111 -9.92 -16.80 12.29
CA ASP A 111 -10.90 -17.67 11.64
C ASP A 111 -11.97 -16.91 10.80
N GLY A 112 -13.17 -16.76 11.37
CA GLY A 112 -14.40 -16.47 10.67
C GLY A 112 -14.64 -14.98 10.52
N VAL A 113 -15.30 -14.58 9.44
CA VAL A 113 -15.57 -13.17 9.15
C VAL A 113 -16.94 -12.96 8.53
N ARG A 114 -17.59 -11.86 8.91
CA ARG A 114 -18.77 -11.34 8.22
C ARG A 114 -18.66 -9.83 8.03
N VAL A 115 -19.20 -9.34 6.93
CA VAL A 115 -19.12 -7.94 6.53
C VAL A 115 -20.52 -7.38 6.35
N PHE A 116 -20.75 -6.21 6.93
CA PHE A 116 -21.94 -5.43 6.74
C PHE A 116 -21.61 -4.10 6.07
N ILE A 117 -22.47 -3.67 5.16
CA ILE A 117 -22.45 -2.33 4.58
C ILE A 117 -23.83 -1.73 4.79
N ASP A 118 -23.91 -0.56 5.41
CA ASP A 118 -25.14 0.11 5.82
C ASP A 118 -26.10 -0.80 6.61
N ASN A 119 -25.53 -1.56 7.56
CA ASN A 119 -26.21 -2.57 8.38
C ASN A 119 -26.79 -3.77 7.60
N VAL A 120 -26.53 -3.90 6.30
CA VAL A 120 -26.90 -5.08 5.50
C VAL A 120 -25.74 -6.07 5.49
N LEU A 121 -26.00 -7.34 5.84
CA LEU A 121 -25.02 -8.42 5.75
C LEU A 121 -24.74 -8.74 4.28
N VAL A 122 -23.53 -8.43 3.81
CA VAL A 122 -23.11 -8.61 2.40
C VAL A 122 -22.15 -9.80 2.21
N TRP A 123 -21.49 -10.25 3.29
CA TRP A 123 -20.62 -11.43 3.28
C TRP A 123 -20.71 -12.15 4.62
N ASP A 124 -20.85 -13.48 4.59
CA ASP A 124 -20.93 -14.30 5.80
C ASP A 124 -20.15 -15.61 5.65
N ARG A 125 -19.02 -15.66 6.34
CA ARG A 125 -18.19 -16.85 6.57
C ARG A 125 -17.81 -16.92 8.04
N PHE A 126 -18.79 -16.74 8.92
CA PHE A 126 -18.59 -16.71 10.38
C PHE A 126 -18.52 -18.12 10.99
N VAL A 127 -17.55 -18.91 10.53
CA VAL A 127 -17.32 -20.32 10.89
C VAL A 127 -15.82 -20.55 11.12
N PRO A 128 -15.39 -21.60 11.83
CA PRO A 128 -13.98 -21.95 11.98
C PRO A 128 -13.33 -22.25 10.62
N ARG A 129 -12.13 -21.71 10.39
CA ARG A 129 -11.39 -21.83 9.12
C ARG A 129 -9.98 -21.29 9.27
N VAL A 130 -9.01 -21.95 8.63
CA VAL A 130 -7.65 -21.41 8.48
C VAL A 130 -7.64 -20.11 7.64
N LEU A 131 -6.53 -19.36 7.72
CA LEU A 131 -6.29 -18.14 6.96
C LEU A 131 -6.69 -18.27 5.50
N THR A 132 -7.83 -17.67 5.17
CA THR A 132 -8.44 -17.78 3.84
C THR A 132 -8.79 -16.39 3.35
N THR A 133 -8.50 -16.11 2.08
CA THR A 133 -8.82 -14.86 1.41
C THR A 133 -10.07 -15.01 0.57
N ASP A 134 -11.13 -14.32 0.95
CA ASP A 134 -12.37 -14.22 0.18
C ASP A 134 -12.42 -12.94 -0.65
N ARG A 135 -13.18 -12.99 -1.74
CA ARG A 135 -13.46 -11.86 -2.61
C ARG A 135 -14.96 -11.82 -2.90
N PHE A 136 -15.56 -10.65 -2.81
CA PHE A 136 -16.95 -10.44 -3.18
C PHE A 136 -17.15 -9.05 -3.75
N GLN A 137 -18.20 -8.89 -4.56
CA GLN A 137 -18.53 -7.62 -5.17
C GLN A 137 -19.77 -7.03 -4.54
N GLN A 138 -19.78 -5.70 -4.37
CA GLN A 138 -20.93 -4.95 -3.91
C GLN A 138 -21.07 -3.66 -4.72
N THR A 139 -22.29 -3.39 -5.19
CA THR A 139 -22.62 -2.11 -5.81
C THR A 139 -23.00 -1.11 -4.74
N LEU A 140 -22.35 0.06 -4.76
CA LEU A 140 -22.55 1.16 -3.84
C LEU A 140 -22.97 2.42 -4.58
N THR A 141 -23.81 3.21 -3.94
CA THR A 141 -24.11 4.57 -4.37
C THR A 141 -22.94 5.51 -4.07
N ALA A 142 -22.93 6.70 -4.68
CA ALA A 142 -22.00 7.73 -4.23
C ALA A 142 -22.41 8.23 -2.85
N GLY A 143 -21.45 8.39 -1.93
CA GLY A 143 -21.70 8.91 -0.59
C GLY A 143 -21.00 8.12 0.51
N THR A 144 -21.35 8.47 1.75
CA THR A 144 -20.82 7.80 2.94
C THR A 144 -21.56 6.51 3.19
N HIS A 145 -20.82 5.42 3.38
CA HIS A 145 -21.35 4.12 3.76
C HIS A 145 -20.75 3.68 5.09
N ALA A 146 -21.60 3.13 5.96
CA ALA A 146 -21.14 2.52 7.20
C ALA A 146 -20.65 1.10 6.88
N ILE A 147 -19.40 0.79 7.21
CA ILE A 147 -18.84 -0.55 7.06
C ILE A 147 -18.61 -1.13 8.45
N ARG A 148 -19.06 -2.37 8.63
CA ARG A 148 -18.74 -3.18 9.78
C ARG A 148 -18.12 -4.49 9.35
N VAL A 149 -16.98 -4.82 9.92
CA VAL A 149 -16.34 -6.14 9.79
C VAL A 149 -16.41 -6.80 11.16
N GLU A 150 -17.09 -7.93 11.24
CA GLU A 150 -17.07 -8.77 12.42
C GLU A 150 -16.22 -9.99 12.18
N PHE A 151 -15.42 -10.33 13.18
CA PHE A 151 -14.39 -11.34 13.15
C PHE A 151 -14.51 -12.22 14.38
N VAL A 152 -14.28 -13.52 14.23
CA VAL A 152 -14.23 -14.48 15.33
C VAL A 152 -12.95 -15.28 15.25
N GLU A 153 -12.34 -15.45 16.41
CA GLU A 153 -11.24 -16.37 16.66
C GLU A 153 -11.77 -17.52 17.50
N PHE A 154 -11.69 -18.76 16.99
CA PHE A 154 -12.07 -19.94 17.74
C PHE A 154 -10.89 -20.50 18.52
N ALA A 155 -9.75 -20.71 17.86
CA ALA A 155 -8.53 -21.22 18.47
C ALA A 155 -7.29 -21.08 17.57
N ASP A 156 -6.12 -20.97 18.20
CA ASP A 156 -4.80 -20.94 17.57
C ASP A 156 -4.50 -19.60 16.88
N GLN A 157 -4.61 -19.49 15.54
CA GLN A 157 -4.06 -18.36 14.80
C GLN A 157 -5.11 -17.31 14.44
N ALA A 158 -4.95 -16.09 14.95
CA ALA A 158 -5.84 -14.97 14.63
C ALA A 158 -5.23 -13.96 13.63
N ALA A 159 -5.95 -13.69 12.55
CA ALA A 159 -5.58 -12.71 11.53
C ALA A 159 -6.79 -12.06 10.86
N LEU A 160 -6.71 -10.76 10.57
CA LEU A 160 -7.75 -10.05 9.82
C LEU A 160 -7.18 -8.95 8.93
N GLN A 161 -7.47 -9.02 7.63
CA GLN A 161 -7.24 -7.95 6.66
C GLN A 161 -8.52 -7.66 5.88
N PHE A 162 -8.84 -6.38 5.70
CA PHE A 162 -9.98 -5.93 4.91
C PHE A 162 -9.59 -4.77 3.98
N GLN A 163 -9.87 -4.91 2.69
CA GLN A 163 -9.58 -3.92 1.65
C GLN A 163 -10.61 -3.98 0.51
N TRP A 164 -10.64 -2.96 -0.35
CA TRP A 164 -11.48 -2.93 -1.56
C TRP A 164 -10.88 -2.09 -2.68
N PHE A 165 -11.38 -2.26 -3.90
CA PHE A 165 -11.07 -1.41 -5.06
C PHE A 165 -12.28 -1.35 -6.01
N GLN A 166 -12.49 -0.22 -6.69
CA GLN A 166 -13.59 -0.09 -7.64
C GLN A 166 -13.28 -0.91 -8.89
N VAL A 167 -14.22 -1.76 -9.31
CA VAL A 167 -14.10 -2.62 -10.49
C VAL A 167 -14.98 -2.17 -11.65
N SER A 168 -16.05 -1.40 -11.37
CA SER A 168 -16.87 -0.74 -12.39
C SER A 168 -17.69 0.43 -11.81
N GLY A 169 -18.34 1.21 -12.67
CA GLY A 169 -19.08 2.42 -12.29
C GLY A 169 -18.40 3.68 -12.79
N ILE A 170 -18.98 4.84 -12.49
CA ILE A 170 -18.30 6.11 -12.74
C ILE A 170 -17.14 6.11 -11.74
N PRO A 171 -15.87 6.01 -12.19
CA PRO A 171 -14.77 6.29 -11.29
C PRO A 171 -15.10 7.64 -10.68
N GLY A 172 -14.87 7.84 -9.38
CA GLY A 172 -14.90 9.20 -8.87
C GLY A 172 -13.99 10.09 -9.72
N PRO A 173 -13.94 11.40 -9.48
CA PRO A 173 -12.80 12.14 -9.96
C PRO A 173 -11.53 11.50 -9.37
N GLY A 174 -10.96 10.50 -10.07
CA GLY A 174 -9.54 10.23 -10.04
C GLY A 174 -8.95 11.59 -10.33
N THR A 175 -8.09 12.06 -9.44
CA THR A 175 -7.34 13.33 -9.51
C THR A 175 -7.45 14.07 -10.86
N PRO A 176 -7.82 15.36 -10.84
CA PRO A 176 -8.43 16.07 -11.97
C PRO A 176 -7.66 15.89 -13.27
N THR A 177 -8.32 15.36 -14.28
CA THR A 177 -7.92 15.56 -15.67
C THR A 177 -8.25 17.01 -16.04
N PHE A 178 -7.24 17.87 -16.17
CA PHE A 178 -7.38 19.15 -16.85
C PHE A 178 -6.81 19.06 -18.27
N PRO A 179 -7.66 19.10 -19.30
CA PRO A 179 -7.37 19.81 -20.53
C PRO A 179 -8.21 21.09 -20.56
N GLY A 180 -7.52 22.21 -20.33
CA GLY A 180 -7.82 23.56 -20.85
C GLY A 180 -9.23 24.13 -20.66
N GLY A 181 -9.39 25.04 -19.69
CA GLY A 181 -10.60 25.86 -19.62
C GLY A 181 -10.59 26.86 -18.45
N VAL A 182 -9.87 27.96 -18.65
CA VAL A 182 -9.93 29.27 -17.96
C VAL A 182 -10.21 29.27 -16.45
N VAL A 183 -9.18 29.59 -15.68
CA VAL A 183 -9.17 29.92 -14.25
C VAL A 183 -10.11 31.09 -13.92
N PRO A 184 -11.01 30.95 -12.94
CA PRO A 184 -11.47 32.07 -12.11
C PRO A 184 -10.67 32.12 -10.80
N PRO A 185 -10.27 33.31 -10.31
CA PRO A 185 -9.45 33.43 -9.13
C PRO A 185 -10.31 33.25 -7.87
N GLY A 186 -10.08 32.14 -7.17
CA GLY A 186 -10.69 31.84 -5.89
C GLY A 186 -9.72 31.06 -5.02
N THR A 187 -8.86 31.79 -4.32
CA THR A 187 -7.98 31.28 -3.27
C THR A 187 -8.77 30.53 -2.20
N THR A 188 -8.45 29.26 -1.95
CA THR A 188 -8.74 28.59 -0.68
C THR A 188 -7.64 27.58 -0.33
N ALA A 189 -6.75 28.06 0.55
CA ALA A 189 -5.96 27.37 1.56
C ALA A 189 -5.06 26.17 1.18
N VAL A 190 -3.78 26.50 1.02
CA VAL A 190 -2.62 25.78 1.61
C VAL A 190 -2.96 25.35 3.06
N PRO A 191 -2.62 24.13 3.52
CA PRO A 191 -2.59 23.88 4.96
C PRO A 191 -1.59 24.85 5.61
N ALA A 192 -2.08 25.82 6.37
CA ALA A 192 -1.22 26.57 7.28
C ALA A 192 -0.59 25.56 8.26
N GLY A 193 0.75 25.52 8.39
CA GLY A 193 1.35 24.61 9.37
C GLY A 193 2.87 24.60 9.50
N CYS A 194 3.64 25.00 8.50
CA CYS A 194 5.09 25.01 8.65
C CYS A 194 5.61 26.43 8.94
N THR A 195 5.99 26.69 10.19
CA THR A 195 6.43 28.02 10.66
C THR A 195 7.95 28.16 10.76
N THR A 196 8.73 27.07 10.63
CA THR A 196 10.20 27.10 10.73
C THR A 196 10.90 26.22 9.67
N THR A 197 10.88 24.89 9.80
CA THR A 197 11.65 23.95 8.96
C THR A 197 10.73 23.09 8.08
N CYS A 198 10.78 23.30 6.77
CA CYS A 198 9.83 22.73 5.81
C CYS A 198 10.53 22.07 4.62
N ALA A 199 9.85 21.09 4.02
CA ALA A 199 10.25 20.46 2.76
C ALA A 199 9.09 20.48 1.76
N THR A 200 9.35 20.95 0.55
CA THR A 200 8.41 20.93 -0.56
C THR A 200 8.74 19.77 -1.50
N VAL A 201 7.73 18.98 -1.87
CA VAL A 201 7.88 17.90 -2.85
C VAL A 201 8.08 18.50 -4.24
N THR A 202 9.11 18.04 -4.95
CA THR A 202 9.43 18.53 -6.30
C THR A 202 9.87 17.41 -7.23
N GLY A 203 9.50 17.55 -8.51
CA GLY A 203 10.03 16.70 -9.59
C GLY A 203 9.47 15.28 -9.65
N VAL A 204 8.38 14.99 -8.93
CA VAL A 204 7.65 13.72 -8.94
C VAL A 204 6.16 13.93 -8.73
N ARG A 205 5.32 13.09 -9.36
CA ARG A 205 3.86 13.12 -9.18
C ARG A 205 3.40 12.63 -7.80
N GLY A 206 4.23 11.82 -7.15
CA GLY A 206 3.94 11.24 -5.85
C GLY A 206 5.22 10.74 -5.21
N LEU A 207 5.45 11.12 -3.95
CA LEU A 207 6.61 10.70 -3.17
C LEU A 207 6.16 9.81 -2.02
N ALA A 208 6.74 8.62 -1.88
CA ALA A 208 6.37 7.72 -0.79
C ALA A 208 6.88 8.23 0.57
N LEU A 209 5.96 8.32 1.53
CA LEU A 209 6.25 8.40 2.97
C LEU A 209 6.34 6.97 3.53
N ARG A 210 7.38 6.69 4.33
CA ARG A 210 7.72 5.35 4.81
C ARG A 210 7.98 5.30 6.31
N THR A 211 7.95 4.12 6.89
CA THR A 211 8.24 3.93 8.33
C THR A 211 9.70 4.21 8.71
N GLY A 212 10.63 4.11 7.75
CA GLY A 212 12.04 4.41 7.96
C GLY A 212 12.73 5.00 6.73
N PRO A 213 13.95 5.55 6.90
CA PRO A 213 14.70 6.26 5.88
C PRO A 213 15.36 5.32 4.84
N TYR A 214 14.61 4.31 4.38
CA TYR A 214 15.10 3.29 3.47
C TYR A 214 14.06 2.94 2.40
N LEU A 215 14.52 2.67 1.18
CA LEU A 215 13.68 2.24 0.06
C LEU A 215 12.95 0.93 0.32
N GLY A 216 13.46 0.08 1.21
CA GLY A 216 12.80 -1.16 1.62
C GLY A 216 11.90 -1.01 2.84
N ALA A 217 11.81 0.17 3.47
CA ALA A 217 10.91 0.42 4.58
C ALA A 217 9.43 0.39 4.14
N SER A 218 8.55 0.14 5.10
CA SER A 218 7.12 -0.02 4.84
C SER A 218 6.47 1.26 4.35
N PHE A 219 5.55 1.14 3.39
CA PHE A 219 4.82 2.29 2.84
C PHE A 219 3.76 2.78 3.82
N ILE A 220 3.68 4.10 4.02
CA ILE A 220 2.64 4.75 4.83
C ILE A 220 1.62 5.45 3.91
N THR A 221 2.09 6.38 3.07
CA THR A 221 1.23 7.18 2.19
C THR A 221 2.04 7.85 1.07
N THR A 222 1.34 8.54 0.17
CA THR A 222 1.95 9.29 -0.95
C THR A 222 1.83 10.79 -0.70
N LEU A 223 2.92 11.51 -0.89
CA LEU A 223 3.00 12.97 -0.82
C LEU A 223 2.88 13.54 -2.23
N THR A 224 1.98 14.49 -2.42
CA THR A 224 1.71 15.14 -3.70
C THR A 224 2.75 16.19 -4.07
N ASP A 225 2.98 16.38 -5.37
CA ASP A 225 3.89 17.40 -5.90
C ASP A 225 3.50 18.81 -5.45
N GLY A 226 4.49 19.68 -5.25
CA GLY A 226 4.29 21.07 -4.79
C GLY A 226 3.79 21.21 -3.34
N SER A 227 3.44 20.12 -2.67
CA SER A 227 2.98 20.14 -1.29
C SER A 227 4.15 20.29 -0.32
N THR A 228 3.93 21.06 0.75
CA THR A 228 4.95 21.39 1.74
C THR A 228 4.60 20.80 3.09
N TYR A 229 5.60 20.18 3.74
CA TYR A 229 5.45 19.47 5.01
C TYR A 229 6.51 19.91 6.02
N THR A 230 6.16 19.87 7.30
CA THR A 230 7.10 20.13 8.39
C THR A 230 8.13 19.01 8.47
N VAL A 231 9.41 19.39 8.56
CA VAL A 231 10.54 18.48 8.68
C VAL A 231 10.95 18.37 10.14
N LEU A 232 10.97 17.14 10.66
CA LEU A 232 11.30 16.84 12.05
C LEU A 232 12.76 16.41 12.21
N ALA A 233 13.32 15.69 11.22
CA ALA A 233 14.68 15.18 11.28
C ALA A 233 15.22 14.81 9.89
N ARG A 234 16.53 14.57 9.81
CA ARG A 234 17.23 14.00 8.65
C ARG A 234 18.00 12.73 8.99
N ASN A 235 18.21 11.86 7.99
CA ASN A 235 19.05 10.67 8.07
C ASN A 235 19.82 10.46 6.75
N ARG A 236 21.06 9.98 6.79
CA ARG A 236 21.90 9.78 5.58
C ARG A 236 22.45 8.35 5.46
N ASP A 237 21.87 7.39 6.18
CA ASP A 237 22.44 6.05 6.30
C ASP A 237 22.21 5.16 5.07
N GLU A 238 21.31 5.55 4.16
CA GLU A 238 21.04 4.81 2.91
C GLU A 238 21.89 5.26 1.71
N GLY A 239 22.85 6.18 1.93
CA GLY A 239 23.82 6.58 0.92
C GLY A 239 23.73 8.05 0.50
N ILE A 240 23.63 8.31 -0.81
CA ILE A 240 23.98 9.63 -1.36
C ILE A 240 22.96 10.74 -1.05
N TYR A 241 21.68 10.40 -0.88
CA TYR A 241 20.62 11.36 -0.57
C TYR A 241 20.26 11.29 0.91
N ASN A 242 19.97 12.46 1.50
CA ASN A 242 19.34 12.50 2.80
C ASN A 242 17.90 11.99 2.69
N TRP A 243 17.40 11.43 3.78
CA TRP A 243 15.99 11.19 4.03
C TRP A 243 15.50 12.20 5.05
N TYR A 244 14.26 12.64 4.92
CA TYR A 244 13.65 13.59 5.84
C TYR A 244 12.43 12.95 6.52
N LYS A 245 12.38 13.07 7.85
CA LYS A 245 11.24 12.69 8.65
C LYS A 245 10.23 13.82 8.60
N LEU A 246 9.06 13.57 8.06
CA LEU A 246 8.02 14.57 7.81
C LEU A 246 6.82 14.32 8.71
N GLN A 247 6.21 15.41 9.16
CA GLN A 247 4.86 15.42 9.71
C GLN A 247 3.85 15.62 8.57
N VAL A 248 2.90 14.70 8.40
CA VAL A 248 1.90 14.69 7.32
C VAL A 248 0.54 14.44 7.94
N GLY A 249 -0.18 15.52 8.27
CA GLY A 249 -1.35 15.43 9.14
C GLY A 249 -0.94 14.86 10.50
N GLU A 250 -1.58 13.78 10.93
CA GLU A 250 -1.24 13.05 12.17
C GLU A 250 -0.14 11.98 11.97
N ARG A 251 0.25 11.71 10.71
CA ARG A 251 1.22 10.66 10.39
C ARG A 251 2.62 11.24 10.41
N VAL A 252 3.58 10.41 10.85
CA VAL A 252 5.01 10.72 10.78
C VAL A 252 5.71 9.62 10.03
N GLY A 253 6.59 10.00 9.10
CA GLY A 253 7.37 9.04 8.34
C GLY A 253 8.50 9.68 7.57
N TRP A 254 9.23 8.87 6.82
CA TRP A 254 10.43 9.25 6.11
C TRP A 254 10.17 9.29 4.61
N ALA A 255 10.63 10.36 3.97
CA ALA A 255 10.61 10.51 2.52
C ALA A 255 12.02 10.81 1.99
N SER A 256 12.29 10.37 0.76
CA SER A 256 13.59 10.53 0.13
C SER A 256 13.82 12.01 -0.22
N GLY A 257 14.92 12.57 0.28
CA GLY A 257 15.35 13.93 0.01
C GLY A 257 15.78 14.18 -1.44
N ARG A 258 15.82 13.14 -2.29
CA ARG A 258 16.00 13.30 -3.74
C ARG A 258 14.91 14.18 -4.38
N TYR A 259 13.72 14.19 -3.79
CA TYR A 259 12.53 14.84 -4.32
C TYR A 259 11.94 15.86 -3.34
N LEU A 260 12.77 16.37 -2.43
CA LEU A 260 12.38 17.35 -1.43
C LEU A 260 13.32 18.54 -1.47
N THR A 261 12.76 19.74 -1.56
CA THR A 261 13.48 21.00 -1.46
C THR A 261 13.23 21.61 -0.08
N LEU A 262 14.29 21.86 0.70
CA LEU A 262 14.17 22.51 2.00
C LEU A 262 14.09 24.03 1.87
N ASN A 263 13.34 24.67 2.77
CA ASN A 263 13.32 26.14 2.91
C ASN A 263 14.44 26.67 3.81
N VAL A 264 15.23 25.80 4.44
CA VAL A 264 16.32 26.14 5.36
C VAL A 264 17.60 25.37 5.00
N ASP A 265 18.74 25.81 5.55
CA ASP A 265 19.98 25.04 5.48
C ASP A 265 19.79 23.66 6.13
N ILE A 266 20.20 22.61 5.40
CA ILE A 266 20.10 21.23 5.84
C ILE A 266 20.79 20.96 7.18
N ASN A 267 21.81 21.74 7.54
CA ASN A 267 22.56 21.59 8.78
C ASN A 267 21.77 22.03 10.02
N LEU A 268 20.68 22.79 9.83
CA LEU A 268 19.75 23.14 10.89
C LEU A 268 18.75 22.01 11.19
N VAL A 269 18.65 21.00 10.31
CA VAL A 269 17.77 19.84 10.52
C VAL A 269 18.50 18.81 11.40
N PRO A 270 17.92 18.43 12.56
CA PRO A 270 18.56 17.47 13.46
C PRO A 270 18.66 16.08 12.81
N THR A 271 19.73 15.36 13.12
CA THR A 271 19.90 13.99 12.66
C THR A 271 19.16 13.01 13.58
N GLN A 272 18.46 12.03 13.02
CA GLN A 272 17.85 10.94 13.77
C GLN A 272 18.21 9.59 13.16
N GLY A 273 18.44 8.58 14.02
CA GLY A 273 18.60 7.19 13.63
C GLY A 273 17.30 6.57 13.09
N SER A 274 17.32 5.28 12.80
CA SER A 274 16.14 4.59 12.31
C SER A 274 15.51 3.70 13.38
N ILE A 275 14.19 3.54 13.31
CA ILE A 275 13.47 2.52 14.08
C ILE A 275 14.05 1.11 13.87
N PHE A 276 14.68 0.86 12.70
CA PHE A 276 15.29 -0.44 12.40
C PHE A 276 16.56 -0.73 13.22
N ASP A 277 17.13 0.26 13.91
CA ASP A 277 18.30 0.09 14.78
C ASP A 277 17.90 -0.35 16.19
N GLU A 278 16.61 -0.26 16.54
CA GLU A 278 16.08 -0.56 17.88
C GLU A 278 15.58 -2.02 17.99
N ILE A 279 15.78 -2.84 16.94
CA ILE A 279 15.11 -4.15 16.76
C ILE A 279 16.08 -5.33 16.89
N ASP A 280 17.37 -5.08 17.10
CA ASP A 280 18.38 -6.14 17.10
C ASP A 280 18.20 -7.14 18.26
N GLY A 281 17.55 -6.71 19.34
CA GLY A 281 17.17 -7.54 20.50
C GLY A 281 15.74 -8.11 20.45
N ALA A 282 15.06 -8.07 19.31
CA ALA A 282 13.68 -8.55 19.21
C ALA A 282 13.53 -10.04 19.57
N SER A 283 12.36 -10.36 20.13
CA SER A 283 11.99 -11.72 20.53
C SER A 283 11.97 -12.67 19.33
N GLU A 284 12.07 -13.95 19.66
CA GLU A 284 11.99 -15.03 18.70
C GLU A 284 10.52 -15.39 18.44
N TYR A 285 10.14 -15.52 17.17
CA TYR A 285 8.76 -15.78 16.76
C TYR A 285 8.53 -17.20 16.24
N GLY A 286 9.54 -18.08 16.34
CA GLY A 286 9.48 -19.43 15.76
C GLY A 286 9.41 -19.46 14.22
N VAL A 287 9.65 -18.32 13.56
CA VAL A 287 9.61 -18.20 12.10
C VAL A 287 11.02 -18.30 11.53
N PHE A 288 11.18 -19.10 10.48
CA PHE A 288 12.45 -19.30 9.81
C PHE A 288 12.37 -18.98 8.32
N ALA A 289 13.37 -18.26 7.83
CA ALA A 289 13.61 -18.01 6.42
C ALA A 289 14.69 -18.96 5.89
N TYR A 290 14.40 -19.56 4.74
CA TYR A 290 15.29 -20.46 4.01
C TYR A 290 15.64 -19.83 2.67
N PRO A 291 16.87 -19.32 2.49
CA PRO A 291 17.30 -18.73 1.23
C PRO A 291 17.25 -19.70 0.07
N ARG A 292 16.75 -19.25 -1.08
CA ARG A 292 16.80 -19.96 -2.36
C ARG A 292 17.99 -19.55 -3.22
N ALA A 293 18.93 -18.81 -2.63
CA ALA A 293 20.21 -18.39 -3.21
C ALA A 293 21.20 -18.07 -2.07
N VAL A 294 22.48 -17.83 -2.40
CA VAL A 294 23.40 -17.20 -1.44
C VAL A 294 22.95 -15.75 -1.24
N MET A 295 22.64 -15.37 -0.01
CA MET A 295 22.06 -14.07 0.32
C MET A 295 23.03 -13.19 1.11
N ASN A 296 22.97 -11.88 0.85
CA ASN A 296 23.65 -10.88 1.67
C ASN A 296 22.74 -10.49 2.84
N ILE A 297 23.28 -10.52 4.06
CA ILE A 297 22.63 -9.92 5.23
C ILE A 297 23.03 -8.45 5.26
N ARG A 298 22.05 -7.54 5.17
CA ARG A 298 22.23 -6.09 5.12
C ARG A 298 22.00 -5.49 6.50
N ARG A 299 22.66 -4.38 6.84
CA ARG A 299 22.42 -3.70 8.12
C ARG A 299 20.97 -3.21 8.28
N ARG A 300 20.33 -2.80 7.17
CA ARG A 300 18.97 -2.23 7.13
C ARG A 300 18.21 -2.72 5.88
N PRO A 301 16.88 -2.53 5.78
CA PRO A 301 16.08 -3.02 4.65
C PRO A 301 16.33 -2.19 3.38
N SER A 302 17.52 -2.30 2.81
CA SER A 302 17.92 -1.66 1.56
C SER A 302 19.17 -2.30 0.98
N ILE A 303 19.17 -2.45 -0.34
CA ILE A 303 20.34 -2.93 -1.11
C ILE A 303 21.51 -1.94 -1.10
N ARG A 304 21.33 -0.72 -0.58
CA ARG A 304 22.37 0.31 -0.51
C ARG A 304 23.09 0.35 0.83
N THR A 305 22.60 -0.38 1.81
CA THR A 305 23.19 -0.40 3.16
C THR A 305 24.31 -1.44 3.24
N ALA A 306 25.20 -1.27 4.22
CA ALA A 306 26.36 -2.14 4.41
C ALA A 306 25.94 -3.61 4.54
N ARG A 307 26.71 -4.51 3.91
CA ARG A 307 26.62 -5.95 4.16
C ARG A 307 27.28 -6.25 5.49
N VAL A 308 26.55 -6.91 6.38
CA VAL A 308 27.03 -7.32 7.71
C VAL A 308 27.29 -8.83 7.79
N GLY A 309 26.85 -9.58 6.78
CA GLY A 309 27.08 -11.01 6.68
C GLY A 309 26.57 -11.61 5.38
N SER A 310 26.53 -12.93 5.32
CA SER A 310 25.87 -13.67 4.25
C SER A 310 25.36 -15.01 4.74
N MET A 311 24.36 -15.54 4.04
CA MET A 311 23.81 -16.86 4.28
C MET A 311 23.93 -17.72 3.02
N PRO A 312 24.31 -18.99 3.14
CA PRO A 312 24.27 -19.92 2.01
C PRO A 312 22.82 -20.33 1.70
N TRP A 313 22.64 -20.96 0.53
CA TRP A 313 21.36 -21.55 0.13
C TRP A 313 20.87 -22.55 1.19
N GLY A 314 19.57 -22.51 1.50
CA GLY A 314 18.90 -23.46 2.39
C GLY A 314 19.22 -23.31 3.88
N ALA A 315 20.16 -22.45 4.27
CA ALA A 315 20.50 -22.25 5.67
C ALA A 315 19.34 -21.56 6.42
N PRO A 316 18.87 -22.12 7.55
CA PRO A 316 17.79 -21.52 8.30
C PRO A 316 18.29 -20.26 9.02
N ALA A 317 17.55 -19.15 8.88
CA ALA A 317 17.69 -18.01 9.78
C ALA A 317 16.36 -17.65 10.40
N GLN A 318 16.42 -17.25 11.66
CA GLN A 318 15.23 -16.85 12.39
C GLN A 318 14.78 -15.48 11.93
N VAL A 319 13.49 -15.33 11.65
CA VAL A 319 12.88 -14.06 11.24
C VAL A 319 12.38 -13.33 12.49
N ILE A 320 12.81 -12.09 12.67
CA ILE A 320 12.53 -11.25 13.85
C ILE A 320 11.85 -9.91 13.50
N GLY A 321 11.73 -9.60 12.21
CA GLY A 321 11.04 -8.42 11.72
C GLY A 321 10.73 -8.53 10.23
N ARG A 322 9.78 -7.75 9.74
CA ARG A 322 9.49 -7.67 8.30
C ARG A 322 9.11 -6.25 7.88
N THR A 323 9.34 -5.91 6.62
CA THR A 323 8.74 -4.71 6.01
C THR A 323 7.72 -5.11 4.96
N ILE A 324 6.71 -4.27 4.75
CA ILE A 324 5.65 -4.51 3.77
C ILE A 324 5.65 -3.44 2.69
N GLN A 325 5.56 -3.87 1.44
CA GLN A 325 5.32 -2.97 0.30
C GLN A 325 4.23 -3.56 -0.57
N ALA A 326 3.20 -2.76 -0.86
CA ALA A 326 2.04 -3.21 -1.63
C ALA A 326 1.44 -4.53 -1.07
N GLY A 327 1.31 -4.62 0.25
CA GLY A 327 0.71 -5.77 0.94
C GLY A 327 1.59 -7.03 1.03
N ILE A 328 2.77 -7.04 0.41
CA ILE A 328 3.69 -8.19 0.44
C ILE A 328 4.95 -7.91 1.26
N PRO A 329 5.48 -8.91 2.00
CA PRO A 329 6.78 -8.80 2.62
C PRO A 329 7.86 -8.45 1.61
N ARG A 330 8.63 -7.41 1.91
CA ARG A 330 9.70 -6.93 1.06
C ARG A 330 11.08 -7.28 1.60
N TRP A 331 11.26 -7.14 2.91
CA TRP A 331 12.45 -7.54 3.62
C TRP A 331 12.09 -8.30 4.88
N TYR A 332 12.94 -9.24 5.25
CA TYR A 332 12.92 -9.90 6.56
C TYR A 332 14.16 -9.48 7.34
N GLN A 333 13.97 -9.04 8.56
CA GLN A 333 15.05 -8.98 9.53
C GLN A 333 15.26 -10.38 10.09
N VAL A 334 16.49 -10.83 10.10
CA VAL A 334 16.87 -12.18 10.49
C VAL A 334 18.02 -12.19 11.47
N ARG A 335 18.05 -13.22 12.31
CA ARG A 335 19.18 -13.62 13.14
C ARG A 335 19.77 -14.91 12.57
N TYR A 336 21.05 -14.86 12.23
CA TYR A 336 21.80 -15.99 11.65
C TYR A 336 23.22 -16.01 12.21
N GLU A 337 23.62 -17.09 12.90
CA GLU A 337 24.97 -17.26 13.46
C GLU A 337 25.46 -16.03 14.29
N GLY A 338 24.56 -15.44 15.08
CA GLY A 338 24.85 -14.24 15.88
C GLY A 338 24.83 -12.92 15.11
N ILE A 339 24.64 -12.94 13.79
CA ILE A 339 24.47 -11.74 12.95
C ILE A 339 22.98 -11.40 12.88
N VAL A 340 22.63 -10.16 13.21
CA VAL A 340 21.31 -9.58 12.94
C VAL A 340 21.37 -8.65 11.75
N GLY A 341 20.41 -8.78 10.83
CA GLY A 341 20.26 -7.85 9.72
C GLY A 341 19.14 -8.26 8.78
N TRP A 342 19.09 -7.66 7.60
CA TRP A 342 17.96 -7.72 6.68
C TRP A 342 18.29 -8.48 5.41
N ILE A 343 17.39 -9.37 4.99
CA ILE A 343 17.45 -10.13 3.75
C ILE A 343 16.20 -9.88 2.90
N ASP A 344 16.34 -10.01 1.58
CA ASP A 344 15.25 -9.76 0.63
C ASP A 344 14.21 -10.89 0.66
N ALA A 345 12.98 -10.55 1.03
CA ALA A 345 11.92 -11.53 1.27
C ALA A 345 11.54 -12.35 0.02
N ARG A 346 11.82 -11.85 -1.19
CA ARG A 346 11.47 -12.52 -2.45
C ARG A 346 12.30 -13.76 -2.73
N TRP A 347 13.48 -13.84 -2.12
CA TRP A 347 14.45 -14.90 -2.37
C TRP A 347 14.46 -15.97 -1.27
N VAL A 348 13.50 -15.94 -0.35
CA VAL A 348 13.40 -16.93 0.73
C VAL A 348 12.08 -17.66 0.67
N THR A 349 12.09 -18.90 1.15
CA THR A 349 10.89 -19.61 1.58
C THR A 349 10.78 -19.42 3.10
N VAL A 350 9.60 -19.04 3.60
CA VAL A 350 9.36 -18.89 5.04
C VAL A 350 8.64 -20.12 5.57
N ARG A 351 8.98 -20.54 6.79
CA ARG A 351 8.22 -21.52 7.59
C ARG A 351 7.91 -20.93 8.96
N GLY A 352 6.76 -21.27 9.52
CA GLY A 352 6.24 -20.68 10.75
C GLY A 352 5.26 -19.54 10.48
N GLU A 353 4.66 -19.01 11.55
CA GLU A 353 3.62 -17.98 11.45
C GLU A 353 4.20 -16.62 11.09
N ILE A 354 4.33 -16.35 9.80
CA ILE A 354 5.03 -15.17 9.32
C ILE A 354 4.41 -13.85 9.77
N ASN A 355 3.16 -13.86 10.20
CA ASN A 355 2.52 -12.66 10.65
C ASN A 355 2.67 -12.38 12.15
N ALA A 356 3.12 -13.35 12.94
CA ALA A 356 3.65 -13.12 14.27
C ALA A 356 4.91 -12.24 14.23
N VAL A 357 5.60 -12.20 13.08
CA VAL A 357 6.74 -11.31 12.85
C VAL A 357 6.27 -9.87 12.63
N PRO A 358 6.74 -8.91 13.44
CA PRO A 358 6.27 -7.53 13.40
C PRO A 358 6.60 -6.84 12.08
N ILE A 359 5.63 -6.09 11.56
CA ILE A 359 5.82 -5.15 10.44
C ILE A 359 6.46 -3.87 10.99
N ARG A 360 7.51 -3.40 10.31
CA ARG A 360 8.29 -2.25 10.73
C ARG A 360 8.49 -1.23 9.62
#